data_AF-A0A8S2EKD1-F1
#
_entry.id   AF-A0A8S2EKD1-F1
#
_cell.length_a   1.000
_cell.length_b   1.000
_cell.length_c   1.000
_cell.angle_alpha   90.00
_cell.angle_beta   90.00
_cell.angle_gamma   90.00
#
_symmetry.space_group_name_H-M   'P 1'
#
loop_
_entity.id
_entity.type
_entity.pdbx_description
1 polymer ?
#
loop_
_entity_poly.entity_id
_entity_poly.type
_entity_poly.pdbx_seq_one_letter_code
_entity_poly.pdbx_strand_id
1 'polypeptide(L)'
;MNTVHGTAMFRLLSRQDYGIIQSYTSSVYFSLTTLLASLSLGTFIGVVLTVALICAELNSIVLSPLVTNLMFERHNVEFIHNVKSIDEVEKLHIEDQTYRMLNNKFNLFHSLSLATGLAYHGLQWYHLWFLANKCLAV
;
A
#
# COMPACT_ATOMS: atom_id res chain seq x y z
N MET A 1 -2.84 3.89 -1.07
CA MET A 1 -3.42 4.41 -2.32
C MET A 1 -4.62 3.55 -2.68
N ASN A 2 -5.78 4.17 -2.64
CA ASN A 2 -7.08 3.53 -2.51
C ASN A 2 -7.55 2.95 -3.85
N THR A 3 -8.13 1.77 -3.79
CA THR A 3 -8.75 0.97 -4.86
C THR A 3 -9.57 1.75 -5.89
N VAL A 4 -10.15 2.89 -5.52
CA VAL A 4 -10.93 3.78 -6.40
C VAL A 4 -10.07 4.46 -7.49
N HIS A 5 -8.80 4.79 -7.20
CA HIS A 5 -7.94 5.43 -8.19
C HIS A 5 -7.39 4.43 -9.22
N GLY A 6 -7.08 3.19 -8.79
CA GLY A 6 -6.55 2.16 -9.69
C GLY A 6 -7.52 1.83 -10.83
N THR A 7 -8.80 1.61 -10.53
CA THR A 7 -9.82 1.26 -11.54
C THR A 7 -10.09 2.36 -12.56
N ALA A 8 -9.98 3.63 -12.17
CA ALA A 8 -10.12 4.76 -13.09
C ALA A 8 -8.85 4.99 -13.92
N MET A 9 -7.67 4.79 -13.31
CA MET A 9 -6.37 5.07 -13.93
C MET A 9 -6.00 4.06 -15.02
N PHE A 10 -6.46 2.79 -14.92
CA PHE A 10 -6.31 1.80 -16.00
C PHE A 10 -7.08 2.13 -17.28
N ARG A 11 -7.98 3.12 -17.27
CA ARG A 11 -8.63 3.62 -18.50
C ARG A 11 -7.74 4.58 -19.29
N LEU A 12 -6.70 5.13 -18.66
CA LEU A 12 -5.84 6.17 -19.23
C LEU A 12 -4.37 5.75 -19.33
N LEU A 13 -3.93 4.83 -18.48
CA LEU A 13 -2.54 4.36 -18.39
C LEU A 13 -2.49 2.84 -18.49
N SER A 14 -1.46 2.32 -19.15
CA SER A 14 -1.17 0.89 -19.13
C SER A 14 -0.86 0.44 -17.69
N ARG A 15 -1.06 -0.86 -17.40
CA ARG A 15 -0.73 -1.42 -16.07
C ARG A 15 0.74 -1.22 -15.70
N GLN A 16 1.61 -1.22 -16.70
CA GLN A 16 3.06 -1.04 -16.54
C GLN A 16 3.39 0.41 -16.15
N ASP A 17 2.86 1.39 -16.89
CA ASP A 17 3.07 2.82 -16.58
C ASP A 17 2.50 3.18 -15.21
N TYR A 18 1.33 2.62 -14.90
CA TYR A 18 0.71 2.78 -13.59
C TYR A 18 1.60 2.23 -12.47
N GLY A 19 2.17 1.04 -12.63
CA GLY A 19 3.07 0.44 -11.63
C GLY A 19 4.31 1.30 -11.36
N ILE A 20 4.86 1.93 -12.42
CA ILE A 20 5.99 2.85 -12.30
C ILE A 20 5.58 4.11 -11.52
N ILE A 21 4.48 4.77 -11.90
CA ILE A 21 4.00 5.96 -11.19
C ILE A 21 3.66 5.63 -9.72
N GLN A 22 3.05 4.47 -9.50
CA GLN A 22 2.70 3.98 -8.17
C GLN A 22 3.95 3.79 -7.30
N SER A 23 5.07 3.28 -7.82
CA SER A 23 6.28 3.06 -7.02
C SER A 23 6.88 4.38 -6.51
N TYR A 24 6.89 5.42 -7.35
CA TYR A 24 7.34 6.77 -6.95
C TYR A 24 6.41 7.41 -5.92
N THR A 25 5.12 7.41 -6.21
CA THR A 25 4.11 8.06 -5.34
C THR A 25 3.96 7.35 -4.00
N SER A 26 4.08 6.01 -3.99
CA SER A 26 4.03 5.23 -2.75
C SER A 26 5.18 5.57 -1.82
N SER A 27 6.40 5.75 -2.34
CA SER A 27 7.56 6.14 -1.53
C SER A 27 7.33 7.47 -0.80
N VAL A 28 6.90 8.50 -1.52
CA VAL A 28 6.59 9.82 -0.95
C VAL A 28 5.47 9.71 0.09
N TYR A 29 4.40 8.99 -0.23
CA TYR A 29 3.29 8.76 0.69
C TYR A 29 3.76 8.12 2.00
N PHE A 30 4.55 7.05 1.93
CA PHE A 30 5.02 6.35 3.13
C PHE A 30 5.96 7.21 3.97
N SER A 31 6.87 7.98 3.36
CA SER A 31 7.71 8.94 4.08
C SER A 31 6.89 9.97 4.85
N LEU A 32 5.84 10.53 4.23
CA LEU A 32 4.95 11.47 4.90
C LEU A 32 4.19 10.81 6.05
N THR A 33 3.71 9.58 5.88
CA THR A 33 2.99 8.88 6.96
C THR A 33 3.89 8.60 8.16
N THR A 34 5.15 8.18 7.95
CA THR A 34 6.11 7.97 9.04
C THR A 34 6.43 9.28 9.74
N LEU A 35 6.66 10.37 8.99
CA LEU A 35 6.92 11.69 9.58
C LEU A 35 5.76 12.15 10.46
N LEU A 36 4.52 12.07 9.96
CA LEU A 36 3.33 12.45 10.71
C LEU A 36 3.11 11.56 11.93
N ALA A 37 3.41 10.26 11.83
CA ALA A 37 3.35 9.34 12.96
C ALA A 37 4.31 9.76 14.08
N SER A 38 5.56 10.06 13.72
CA SER A 38 6.60 10.50 14.66
C SER A 38 6.26 11.84 15.31
N LEU A 39 5.76 12.81 14.53
CA LEU A 39 5.30 14.10 15.08
C LEU A 39 4.15 13.91 16.07
N SER A 40 3.17 13.06 15.73
CA SER A 40 2.02 12.79 16.60
C SER A 40 2.48 12.14 17.92
N LEU A 41 3.39 11.17 17.87
CA LEU A 41 3.99 10.56 19.06
C LEU A 41 4.75 11.59 19.92
N GLY A 42 5.40 12.58 19.29
CA GLY A 42 6.05 13.69 19.98
C GLY A 42 5.08 14.59 20.76
N THR A 43 3.82 14.71 20.33
CA THR A 43 2.79 15.48 21.06
C THR A 43 2.21 14.72 22.24
N PHE A 44 2.13 13.39 22.16
CA PHE A 44 1.58 12.54 23.19
C PHE A 44 2.19 11.13 23.13
N ILE A 45 2.94 10.74 24.15
CA ILE A 45 3.48 9.38 24.23
C ILE A 45 2.38 8.47 24.76
N GLY A 46 1.86 7.60 23.88
CA GLY A 46 0.81 6.66 24.23
C GLY A 46 0.83 5.42 23.35
N VAL A 47 0.39 4.30 23.90
CA VAL A 47 0.39 2.98 23.24
C VAL A 47 -0.25 3.04 21.84
N VAL A 48 -1.33 3.79 21.68
CA VAL A 48 -2.02 3.98 20.39
C VAL A 48 -1.11 4.56 19.31
N LEU A 49 -0.33 5.59 19.65
CA LEU A 49 0.56 6.27 18.71
C LEU A 49 1.83 5.47 18.45
N THR A 50 2.32 4.73 19.45
CA THR A 50 3.41 3.76 19.26
C THR A 50 3.01 2.66 18.29
N VAL A 51 1.80 2.09 18.43
CA VAL A 51 1.29 1.08 17.48
C VAL A 51 1.10 1.67 16.09
N ALA A 52 0.57 2.90 15.99
CA ALA A 52 0.45 3.60 14.70
C ALA A 52 1.82 3.79 14.01
N LEU A 53 2.86 4.17 14.76
CA LEU A 53 4.22 4.31 14.24
C LEU A 53 4.78 2.98 13.75
N ILE A 54 4.65 1.90 14.54
CA ILE A 54 5.08 0.55 14.13
C ILE A 54 4.38 0.12 12.84
N CYS A 55 3.07 0.36 12.73
CA CYS A 55 2.33 0.06 11.50
C CYS A 55 2.84 0.86 10.31
N ALA A 56 3.14 2.16 10.49
CA ALA A 56 3.69 3.01 9.43
C ALA A 56 5.08 2.55 8.98
N GLU A 57 5.98 2.25 9.92
CA GLU A 57 7.34 1.78 9.63
C GLU A 57 7.35 0.40 8.98
N LEU A 58 6.57 -0.55 9.50
CA LEU A 58 6.44 -1.88 8.90
C LEU A 58 5.95 -1.78 7.45
N ASN A 59 5.00 -0.88 7.19
CA ASN A 59 4.47 -0.68 5.84
C ASN A 59 5.50 -0.02 4.92
N SER A 60 6.21 0.99 5.41
CA SER A 60 7.21 1.75 4.65
C SER A 60 8.47 0.93 4.32
N ILE A 61 9.02 0.21 5.30
CA ILE A 61 10.34 -0.42 5.22
C ILE A 61 10.26 -1.85 4.69
N VAL A 62 9.19 -2.59 5.04
CA VAL A 62 9.10 -4.03 4.74
C VAL A 62 8.04 -4.30 3.67
N LEU A 63 6.79 -3.93 3.92
CA LEU A 63 5.68 -4.36 3.07
C LEU A 63 5.68 -3.65 1.71
N SER A 64 5.90 -2.34 1.69
CA SER A 64 5.88 -1.55 0.45
C SER A 64 6.97 -1.96 -0.54
N PRO A 65 8.27 -2.10 -0.14
CA PRO A 65 9.30 -2.58 -1.06
C PRO A 65 9.00 -3.99 -1.57
N LEU A 66 8.51 -4.87 -0.70
CA LEU A 66 8.22 -6.26 -1.05
C LEU A 66 7.04 -6.35 -2.03
N VAL A 67 5.96 -5.61 -1.80
CA VAL A 67 4.80 -5.53 -2.71
C VAL A 67 5.22 -4.96 -4.07
N THR A 68 6.07 -3.94 -4.06
CA THR A 68 6.59 -3.30 -5.27
C THR A 68 7.45 -4.26 -6.09
N ASN A 69 8.36 -5.00 -5.44
CA ASN A 69 9.18 -6.01 -6.12
C ASN A 69 8.31 -7.12 -6.72
N LEU A 70 7.33 -7.65 -5.98
CA LEU A 70 6.41 -8.67 -6.49
C LEU A 70 5.56 -8.15 -7.65
N MET A 71 5.17 -6.87 -7.64
CA MET A 71 4.48 -6.24 -8.77
C MET A 71 5.36 -6.22 -10.02
N PHE A 72 6.62 -5.80 -9.90
CA PHE A 72 7.56 -5.76 -11.02
C PHE A 72 7.92 -7.17 -11.54
N GLU A 73 8.10 -8.15 -10.65
CA GLU A 73 8.32 -9.55 -11.04
C GLU A 73 7.13 -10.08 -11.85
N ARG A 74 5.89 -9.80 -11.41
CA ARG A 74 4.68 -10.17 -12.17
C ARG A 74 4.62 -9.48 -13.53
N HIS A 75 4.91 -8.18 -13.59
CA HIS A 75 4.93 -7.44 -14.84
C HIS A 75 5.98 -7.98 -15.81
N ASN A 76 7.13 -8.45 -15.32
CA ASN A 76 8.15 -9.07 -16.17
C ASN A 76 7.63 -10.38 -16.79
N VAL A 77 6.92 -11.21 -16.01
CA VAL A 77 6.31 -12.44 -16.55
C VAL A 77 5.19 -12.12 -17.55
N GLU A 78 4.36 -11.11 -17.27
CA GLU A 78 3.32 -10.62 -18.21
C GLU A 78 3.95 -10.11 -19.52
N PHE A 79 5.09 -9.42 -19.43
CA PHE A 79 5.84 -8.93 -20.58
C PHE A 79 6.39 -10.07 -21.45
N ILE A 80 7.01 -11.09 -20.83
CA ILE A 80 7.52 -12.28 -21.53
C ILE A 80 6.41 -13.01 -22.28
N HIS A 81 5.21 -13.08 -21.68
CA HIS A 81 4.03 -13.71 -22.29
C HIS A 81 3.24 -12.77 -23.22
N ASN A 82 3.72 -11.54 -23.44
CA ASN A 82 3.11 -10.53 -24.31
C ASN A 82 1.61 -10.29 -23.99
N VAL A 83 1.28 -10.26 -22.70
CA VAL A 83 -0.08 -10.06 -22.21
C VAL A 83 -0.51 -8.60 -22.41
N LYS A 84 -1.66 -8.39 -23.04
CA LYS A 84 -2.19 -7.05 -23.41
C LYS A 84 -3.55 -6.75 -22.80
N SER A 85 -4.27 -7.76 -22.32
CA SER A 85 -5.62 -7.61 -21.76
C SER A 85 -5.78 -8.25 -20.39
N ILE A 86 -6.84 -7.88 -19.67
CA ILE A 86 -7.18 -8.47 -18.38
C ILE A 86 -7.54 -9.95 -18.54
N ASP A 87 -8.24 -10.33 -19.60
CA ASP A 87 -8.63 -11.72 -19.86
C ASP A 87 -7.40 -12.62 -20.09
N GLU A 88 -6.37 -12.09 -20.77
CA GLU A 88 -5.09 -12.77 -20.94
C GLU A 88 -4.30 -12.90 -19.62
N VAL A 89 -4.43 -11.93 -18.70
CA VAL A 89 -3.86 -12.04 -17.34
C VAL A 89 -4.53 -13.17 -16.55
N GLU A 90 -5.85 -13.29 -16.65
CA GLU A 90 -6.59 -14.37 -15.99
C GLU A 90 -6.21 -15.74 -16.55
N LYS A 91 -6.10 -15.83 -17.89
CA LYS A 91 -5.61 -17.04 -18.56
C LYS A 91 -4.20 -17.41 -18.11
N LEU A 92 -3.28 -16.44 -18.06
CA LEU A 92 -1.92 -16.65 -17.56
C LEU A 92 -1.91 -17.11 -16.09
N HIS A 93 -2.81 -16.60 -15.26
CA HIS A 93 -2.96 -17.05 -13.87
C HIS A 93 -3.37 -18.53 -13.75
N ILE A 94 -4.12 -19.04 -14.70
CA ILE A 94 -4.53 -20.45 -14.76
C ILE A 94 -3.40 -21.30 -15.33
N GLU A 95 -2.75 -20.85 -16.40
CA GLU A 95 -1.81 -21.64 -17.20
C GLU A 95 -0.39 -21.65 -16.61
N ASP A 96 0.12 -20.54 -16.09
CA ASP A 96 1.50 -20.42 -15.60
C ASP A 96 1.58 -20.50 -14.06
N GLN A 97 2.27 -21.54 -13.57
CA GLN A 97 2.44 -21.77 -12.13
C GLN A 97 3.30 -20.68 -11.45
N THR A 98 4.30 -20.15 -12.14
CA THR A 98 5.20 -19.11 -11.61
C THR A 98 4.41 -17.82 -11.38
N TYR A 99 3.64 -17.38 -12.37
CA TYR A 99 2.77 -16.22 -12.30
C TYR A 99 1.72 -16.40 -11.20
N ARG A 100 1.09 -17.57 -11.09
CA ARG A 100 0.13 -17.88 -10.04
C ARG A 100 0.74 -17.73 -8.64
N MET A 101 1.93 -18.28 -8.42
CA MET A 101 2.65 -18.16 -7.15
C MET A 101 2.98 -16.71 -6.83
N LEU A 102 3.50 -15.96 -7.81
CA LEU A 102 3.81 -14.53 -7.66
C LEU A 102 2.55 -13.71 -7.36
N ASN A 103 1.44 -13.98 -8.04
CA ASN A 103 0.16 -13.31 -7.81
C ASN A 103 -0.37 -13.57 -6.40
N ASN A 104 -0.28 -14.81 -5.91
CA ASN A 104 -0.72 -15.15 -4.55
C ASN A 104 0.13 -14.46 -3.48
N LYS A 105 1.47 -14.45 -3.65
CA LYS A 105 2.37 -13.69 -2.77
C LYS A 105 2.03 -12.20 -2.80
N PHE A 106 1.87 -11.63 -3.99
CA PHE A 106 1.51 -10.22 -4.15
C PHE A 106 0.21 -9.91 -3.40
N ASN A 107 -0.85 -10.70 -3.61
CA ASN A 107 -2.14 -10.48 -2.98
C ASN A 107 -2.06 -10.54 -1.45
N LEU A 108 -1.30 -11.49 -0.89
CA LEU A 108 -1.08 -11.59 0.54
C LEU A 108 -0.40 -10.34 1.10
N PHE A 109 0.76 -9.99 0.57
CA PHE A 109 1.54 -8.87 1.10
C PHE A 109 0.90 -7.52 0.82
N HIS A 110 0.20 -7.37 -0.30
CA HIS A 110 -0.60 -6.20 -0.60
C HIS A 110 -1.75 -6.05 0.41
N SER A 111 -2.42 -7.15 0.75
CA SER A 111 -3.48 -7.13 1.77
C SER A 111 -2.94 -6.76 3.15
N LEU A 112 -1.76 -7.27 3.53
CA LEU A 112 -1.09 -6.89 4.78
C LEU A 112 -0.69 -5.40 4.78
N SER A 113 -0.17 -4.89 3.67
CA SER A 113 0.15 -3.46 3.48
C SER A 113 -1.11 -2.59 3.63
N LEU A 114 -2.24 -3.01 3.05
CA LEU A 114 -3.51 -2.31 3.21
C LEU A 114 -4.00 -2.35 4.66
N ALA A 115 -3.94 -3.51 5.32
CA ALA A 115 -4.39 -3.67 6.70
C ALA A 115 -3.59 -2.79 7.67
N THR A 116 -2.26 -2.80 7.56
CA THR A 116 -1.38 -1.95 8.36
C THR A 116 -1.56 -0.47 8.07
N GLY A 117 -1.79 -0.10 6.81
CA GLY A 117 -2.12 1.27 6.42
C GLY A 117 -3.45 1.76 7.00
N LEU A 118 -4.49 0.91 6.97
CA LEU A 118 -5.80 1.20 7.57
C LEU A 118 -5.70 1.32 9.10
N ALA A 119 -4.95 0.43 9.75
CA ALA A 119 -4.70 0.51 11.19
C ALA A 119 -4.01 1.82 11.57
N TYR A 120 -2.95 2.21 10.85
CA TYR A 120 -2.28 3.49 11.04
C TYR A 120 -3.26 4.66 10.94
N HIS A 121 -4.03 4.76 9.85
CA HIS A 121 -4.98 5.87 9.66
C HIS A 121 -6.06 5.87 10.73
N GLY A 122 -6.65 4.72 11.05
CA GLY A 122 -7.68 4.62 12.10
C GLY A 122 -7.17 5.11 13.46
N LEU A 123 -5.94 4.74 13.84
CA LEU A 123 -5.34 5.16 15.11
C LEU A 123 -5.00 6.66 15.12
N GLN A 124 -4.52 7.21 13.99
CA GLN A 124 -4.28 8.65 13.85
C GLN A 124 -5.58 9.46 13.97
N TRP A 125 -6.64 9.01 13.29
CA TRP A 125 -7.95 9.67 13.36
C TRP A 125 -8.56 9.59 14.77
N TYR A 126 -8.42 8.44 15.45
CA TYR A 126 -8.80 8.29 16.85
C TYR A 126 -8.04 9.28 17.74
N HIS A 127 -6.72 9.42 17.54
CA HIS A 127 -5.92 10.36 18.32
C HIS A 127 -6.34 11.82 18.09
N LEU A 128 -6.61 12.20 16.84
CA LEU A 128 -7.11 13.54 16.51
C LEU A 128 -8.48 13.81 17.14
N TRP A 129 -9.39 12.84 17.13
CA TRP A 129 -10.67 12.96 17.82
C TRP A 129 -10.51 13.11 19.33
N PHE A 130 -9.61 12.34 19.95
CA PHE A 130 -9.27 12.48 21.36
C PHE A 130 -8.74 13.87 21.71
N LEU A 131 -7.83 14.42 20.89
CA LEU A 131 -7.33 15.79 21.07
C LEU A 131 -8.44 16.82 20.91
N ALA A 132 -9.29 16.69 19.88
CA ALA A 132 -10.40 17.62 19.64
C ALA A 132 -11.35 17.67 20.84
N ASN A 133 -11.73 16.52 21.41
CA ASN A 133 -12.59 16.47 22.59
C ASN A 133 -11.95 17.13 23.82
N LYS A 134 -10.61 17.04 23.97
CA LYS A 134 -9.91 17.72 25.07
C LYS A 134 -9.82 19.23 24.88
N CYS A 135 -9.63 19.70 23.65
CA CYS A 135 -9.55 21.12 23.34
C CYS A 135 -10.93 21.81 23.33
N LEU A 136 -11.99 21.10 22.98
CA LEU A 136 -13.38 21.61 22.95
C LEU A 136 -14.09 21.53 24.31
N ALA A 137 -13.48 20.89 25.32
CA ALA A 137 -14.03 20.80 26.68
C ALA A 137 -13.63 21.99 27.58
N VAL A 138 -13.13 23.08 26.98
CA VAL A 138 -12.86 24.39 27.62
C VAL A 138 -14.01 25.33 27.27
#